data_AF-A0A8J6J5U0-F1
#
_entry.id   AF-A0A8J6J5U0-F1
#
_cell.length_a   1.000
_cell.length_b   1.000
_cell.length_c   1.000
_cell.angle_alpha   90.00
_cell.angle_beta   90.00
_cell.angle_gamma   90.00
#
_symmetry.space_group_name_H-M   'P 1'
#
loop_
_entity.id
_entity.type
_entity.pdbx_description
1 polymer ?
#
loop_
_entity_poly.entity_id
_entity_poly.type
_entity_poly.pdbx_seq_one_letter_code
_entity_poly.pdbx_strand_id
1 'polypeptide(L)'
;MEKREPWEKKSPFSALSVYQRILLLLLIVMIAAFTGLAFWFQSHPGLVCVGMDGKKALLVRTQAGETVRYSGKLDGQSAEFSVTGDTVTYRWGEETYGPYQVKRDPTARPPYDPEDPWPSGQIGVEVRREGTVVFRGGYASPGRMLNDYWSRGLVWEDGTDYDDWTPGIYATTSTGEIVGVTTSADYHTVHQPQLYNVIQLVMGPRLSQRGSWTDYVKATALALFTVLYVLFYKQLLQARMNWLVKDGEQAQPSDISVAAALVGMLLLTGATLFSYLLPLTKLTPVW
;
A
#
# COMPACT_ATOMS: atom_id res chain seq x y z
N MET A 1 -56.98 -36.84 -8.58
CA MET A 1 -56.79 -35.49 -8.01
C MET A 1 -55.90 -35.64 -6.79
N GLU A 2 -54.60 -35.45 -6.98
CA GLU A 2 -53.62 -35.53 -5.90
C GLU A 2 -53.44 -34.11 -5.36
N LYS A 3 -53.86 -33.87 -4.11
CA LYS A 3 -53.64 -32.61 -3.39
C LYS A 3 -52.13 -32.44 -3.22
N ARG A 4 -51.53 -31.50 -3.96
CA ARG A 4 -50.14 -31.11 -3.76
C ARG A 4 -50.08 -29.95 -2.78
N GLU A 5 -49.32 -30.16 -1.71
CA GLU A 5 -49.24 -29.26 -0.56
C GLU A 5 -48.74 -27.86 -0.95
N PRO A 6 -49.26 -26.79 -0.32
CA PRO A 6 -48.80 -25.44 -0.57
C PRO A 6 -47.36 -25.30 -0.08
N TRP A 7 -46.54 -24.56 -0.83
CA TRP A 7 -45.18 -24.20 -0.45
C TRP A 7 -45.16 -23.62 0.98
N GLU A 8 -44.76 -24.43 1.96
CA GLU A 8 -44.65 -24.04 3.35
C GLU A 8 -43.82 -22.76 3.47
N LYS A 9 -44.35 -21.77 4.19
CA LYS A 9 -43.61 -20.59 4.67
C LYS A 9 -42.55 -21.04 5.69
N LYS A 10 -41.49 -21.69 5.22
CA LYS A 10 -40.29 -21.94 6.01
C LYS A 10 -39.51 -20.64 6.17
N SER A 11 -38.98 -20.40 7.37
CA SER A 11 -38.13 -19.24 7.64
C SER A 11 -36.97 -19.20 6.61
N PRO A 12 -36.56 -18.02 6.12
CA PRO A 12 -35.61 -17.91 5.01
C PRO A 12 -34.30 -18.67 5.24
N PHE A 13 -33.89 -18.85 6.50
CA PHE A 13 -32.70 -19.61 6.87
C PHE A 13 -32.85 -21.14 6.85
N SER A 14 -34.06 -21.67 7.09
CA SER A 14 -34.31 -23.12 7.06
C SER A 14 -34.46 -23.67 5.63
N ALA A 15 -34.66 -22.79 4.63
CA ALA A 15 -34.78 -23.13 3.21
C ALA A 15 -33.46 -23.07 2.41
N LEU A 16 -32.34 -22.72 3.06
CA LEU A 16 -30.99 -22.65 2.47
C LEU A 16 -30.34 -24.05 2.41
N SER A 17 -29.74 -24.38 1.28
CA SER A 17 -28.96 -25.62 1.14
C SER A 17 -27.66 -25.54 1.97
N VAL A 18 -27.08 -26.70 2.30
CA VAL A 18 -25.78 -26.78 3.00
C VAL A 18 -24.71 -25.99 2.25
N TYR A 19 -24.69 -26.08 0.92
CA TYR A 19 -23.82 -25.30 0.05
C TYR A 19 -23.94 -23.78 0.28
N GLN A 20 -25.16 -23.25 0.28
CA GLN A 20 -25.39 -21.82 0.49
C GLN A 20 -24.96 -21.38 1.89
N ARG A 21 -25.22 -22.20 2.91
CA ARG A 21 -24.78 -21.92 4.28
C ARG A 21 -23.26 -21.84 4.38
N ILE A 22 -22.54 -22.75 3.70
CA ILE A 22 -21.07 -22.73 3.64
C ILE A 22 -20.59 -21.43 2.97
N LEU A 23 -21.15 -21.04 1.82
CA LEU A 23 -20.76 -19.81 1.15
C LEU A 23 -21.04 -18.57 2.00
N LEU A 24 -22.21 -18.49 2.65
CA LEU A 24 -22.54 -17.38 3.53
C LEU A 24 -21.59 -17.29 4.73
N LEU A 25 -21.26 -18.43 5.34
CA LEU A 25 -20.28 -18.47 6.42
C LEU A 25 -18.91 -17.99 5.94
N LEU A 26 -18.45 -18.43 4.76
CA LEU A 26 -17.20 -17.97 4.17
C LEU A 26 -17.19 -16.46 3.91
N LEU A 27 -18.28 -15.91 3.35
CA LEU A 27 -18.43 -14.47 3.12
C LEU A 27 -18.38 -13.67 4.43
N ILE A 28 -19.04 -14.15 5.49
CA ILE A 28 -19.02 -13.51 6.81
C ILE A 28 -17.61 -13.55 7.41
N VAL A 29 -16.94 -14.71 7.37
CA VAL A 29 -15.57 -14.86 7.85
C VAL A 29 -14.62 -13.95 7.08
N MET A 30 -14.79 -13.85 5.76
CA MET A 30 -14.00 -12.98 4.91
C MET A 30 -14.19 -11.50 5.29
N ILE A 31 -15.44 -11.03 5.42
CA ILE A 31 -15.71 -9.65 5.86
C ILE A 31 -15.06 -9.40 7.22
N ALA A 32 -15.24 -10.27 8.20
CA ALA A 32 -14.65 -10.09 9.53
C ALA A 32 -13.12 -10.05 9.49
N ALA A 33 -12.48 -11.00 8.81
CA ALA A 33 -11.03 -11.10 8.69
C ALA A 33 -10.42 -9.88 7.98
N PHE A 34 -10.99 -9.49 6.84
CA PHE A 34 -10.49 -8.34 6.08
C PHE A 34 -10.81 -7.01 6.75
N THR A 35 -11.89 -6.91 7.55
CA THR A 35 -12.11 -5.75 8.44
C THR A 35 -10.97 -5.60 9.43
N GLY A 36 -10.63 -6.68 10.15
CA GLY A 36 -9.53 -6.68 11.11
C GLY A 36 -8.20 -6.35 10.45
N LEU A 37 -7.94 -6.92 9.26
CA LEU A 37 -6.72 -6.67 8.50
C LEU A 37 -6.63 -5.23 7.99
N ALA A 38 -7.73 -4.65 7.50
CA ALA A 38 -7.79 -3.27 7.06
C ALA A 38 -7.50 -2.32 8.23
N PHE A 39 -8.12 -2.55 9.39
CA PHE A 39 -7.87 -1.76 10.59
C PHE A 39 -6.42 -1.86 11.05
N TRP A 40 -5.85 -3.08 11.01
CA TRP A 40 -4.45 -3.31 11.33
C TRP A 40 -3.52 -2.52 10.40
N PHE A 41 -3.67 -2.62 9.09
CA PHE A 41 -2.80 -1.89 8.15
C PHE A 41 -2.94 -0.37 8.25
N GLN A 42 -4.15 0.11 8.52
CA GLN A 42 -4.43 1.54 8.68
C GLN A 42 -3.83 2.11 9.97
N SER A 43 -3.69 1.27 11.01
CA SER A 43 -3.06 1.64 12.28
C SER A 43 -1.52 1.61 12.22
N HIS A 44 -0.94 1.03 11.15
CA HIS A 44 0.51 0.84 11.01
C HIS A 44 1.05 1.50 9.73
N PRO A 45 0.95 2.84 9.62
CA PRO A 45 1.56 3.57 8.51
C PRO A 45 3.09 3.49 8.60
N GLY A 46 3.76 3.60 7.45
CA GLY A 46 5.21 3.45 7.37
C GLY A 46 5.85 4.29 6.28
N LEU A 47 7.17 4.37 6.31
CA LEU A 47 7.96 4.99 5.25
C LEU A 47 8.06 4.01 4.07
N VAL A 48 7.90 4.51 2.84
CA VAL A 48 8.16 3.72 1.63
C VAL A 48 9.59 3.93 1.20
N CYS A 49 10.36 2.86 1.14
CA CYS A 49 11.70 2.86 0.57
C CYS A 49 11.71 2.02 -0.71
N VAL A 50 12.57 2.39 -1.65
CA VAL A 50 12.78 1.64 -2.89
C VAL A 50 14.09 0.89 -2.73
N GLY A 51 14.05 -0.43 -2.85
CA GLY A 51 15.23 -1.29 -2.85
C GLY A 51 15.97 -1.23 -4.18
N MET A 52 17.12 -1.89 -4.24
CA MET A 52 17.99 -1.89 -5.41
C MET A 52 17.31 -2.47 -6.66
N ASP A 53 16.44 -3.45 -6.49
CA ASP A 53 15.68 -4.10 -7.57
C ASP A 53 14.43 -3.30 -7.99
N GLY A 54 14.29 -2.06 -7.49
CA GLY A 54 13.15 -1.19 -7.72
C GLY A 54 11.91 -1.59 -6.93
N LYS A 55 11.95 -2.64 -6.09
CA LYS A 55 10.80 -3.03 -5.28
C LYS A 55 10.60 -2.07 -4.13
N LYS A 56 9.33 -1.72 -3.89
CA LYS A 56 8.93 -0.87 -2.77
C LYS A 56 8.84 -1.71 -1.49
N ALA A 57 9.55 -1.29 -0.46
CA ALA A 57 9.41 -1.78 0.90
C ALA A 57 8.65 -0.78 1.77
N LEU A 58 7.90 -1.30 2.74
CA LEU A 58 7.22 -0.48 3.76
C LEU A 58 7.92 -0.70 5.09
N LEU A 59 8.51 0.36 5.63
CA LEU A 59 9.13 0.41 6.95
C LEU A 59 8.12 0.98 7.94
N VAL A 60 7.54 0.13 8.78
CA VAL A 60 6.44 0.48 9.68
C VAL A 60 6.93 1.43 10.76
N ARG A 61 6.18 2.52 10.97
CA ARG A 61 6.47 3.50 12.01
C ARG A 61 6.11 2.95 13.38
N THR A 62 7.05 3.03 14.32
CA THR A 62 6.85 2.75 15.74
C THR A 62 7.46 3.88 16.55
N GLN A 63 6.76 4.38 17.57
CA GLN A 63 7.28 5.44 18.43
C GLN A 63 7.50 4.91 19.85
N ALA A 64 8.70 5.13 20.39
CA ALA A 64 9.07 4.76 21.74
C ALA A 64 9.69 5.99 22.42
N GLY A 65 8.91 6.68 23.26
CA GLY A 65 9.32 7.95 23.86
C GLY A 65 9.58 9.02 22.79
N GLU A 66 10.78 9.61 22.83
CA GLU A 66 11.24 10.65 21.90
C GLU A 66 11.78 10.08 20.58
N THR A 67 12.03 8.77 20.52
CA THR A 67 12.57 8.12 19.32
C THR A 67 11.45 7.54 18.46
N VAL A 68 11.47 7.91 17.18
CA VAL A 68 10.61 7.33 16.14
C VAL A 68 11.44 6.37 15.31
N ARG A 69 11.00 5.11 15.24
CA ARG A 69 11.62 4.05 14.43
C ARG A 69 10.78 3.71 13.21
N TYR A 70 11.42 3.44 12.10
CA TYR A 70 10.81 2.93 10.88
C TYR A 70 11.50 1.63 10.52
N SER A 71 10.85 0.48 10.75
CA SER A 71 11.48 -0.83 10.62
C SER A 71 10.74 -1.77 9.68
N GLY A 72 11.47 -2.64 9.00
CA GLY A 72 10.90 -3.60 8.06
C GLY A 72 11.99 -4.38 7.32
N LYS A 73 11.64 -4.93 6.16
CA LYS A 73 12.59 -5.64 5.29
C LYS A 73 12.83 -4.85 4.00
N LEU A 74 14.09 -4.60 3.68
CA LEU A 74 14.55 -3.96 2.44
C LEU A 74 15.70 -4.81 1.87
N ASP A 75 15.64 -5.15 0.59
CA ASP A 75 16.64 -5.98 -0.09
C ASP A 75 16.96 -7.30 0.63
N GLY A 76 15.93 -7.90 1.25
CA GLY A 76 16.04 -9.17 1.98
C GLY A 76 16.57 -9.06 3.41
N GLN A 77 17.15 -7.93 3.80
CA GLN A 77 17.68 -7.67 5.15
C GLN A 77 16.73 -6.86 6.02
N SER A 78 16.96 -6.90 7.33
CA SER A 78 16.26 -6.02 8.28
C SER A 78 16.77 -4.59 8.10
N ALA A 79 15.87 -3.65 7.85
CA ALA A 79 16.20 -2.23 7.71
C ALA A 79 15.46 -1.40 8.74
N GLU A 80 16.14 -0.44 9.35
CA GLU A 80 15.59 0.39 10.42
C GLU A 80 16.17 1.80 10.39
N PHE A 81 15.31 2.81 10.23
CA PHE A 81 15.66 4.19 10.57
C PHE A 81 15.25 4.47 12.01
N SER A 82 16.14 5.09 12.78
CA SER A 82 15.83 5.62 14.10
C SER A 82 16.05 7.13 14.10
N VAL A 83 15.01 7.87 14.46
CA VAL A 83 14.99 9.33 14.49
C VAL A 83 14.77 9.79 15.91
N THR A 84 15.71 10.55 16.46
CA THR A 84 15.62 11.16 17.80
C THR A 84 15.93 12.64 17.65
N GLY A 85 14.92 13.50 17.80
CA GLY A 85 15.06 14.94 17.53
C GLY A 85 15.46 15.21 16.08
N ASP A 86 16.63 15.81 15.89
CA ASP A 86 17.24 16.12 14.59
C ASP A 86 18.25 15.07 14.11
N THR A 87 18.43 14.00 14.88
CA THR A 87 19.43 12.97 14.63
C THR A 87 18.79 11.72 14.04
N VAL A 88 19.34 11.23 12.94
CA VAL A 88 18.91 10.02 12.23
C VAL A 88 20.05 9.01 12.21
N THR A 89 19.76 7.78 12.62
CA THR A 89 20.62 6.62 12.36
C THR A 89 19.87 5.64 11.45
N TYR A 90 20.59 4.97 10.57
CA TYR A 90 20.04 3.95 9.71
C TYR A 90 20.81 2.65 9.89
N ARG A 91 20.09 1.55 10.08
CA ARG A 91 20.67 0.23 10.20
C ARG A 91 20.11 -0.65 9.09
N TRP A 92 20.98 -1.36 8.40
CA TRP A 92 20.62 -2.35 7.38
C TRP A 92 21.41 -3.63 7.63
N GLY A 93 20.72 -4.71 7.99
CA GLY A 93 21.35 -5.92 8.52
C GLY A 93 22.16 -5.60 9.78
N GLU A 94 23.45 -5.93 9.75
CA GLU A 94 24.42 -5.62 10.80
C GLU A 94 25.11 -4.26 10.59
N GLU A 95 24.88 -3.61 9.45
CA GLU A 95 25.54 -2.35 9.08
C GLU A 95 24.78 -1.15 9.64
N THR A 96 25.53 -0.16 10.14
CA THR A 96 24.96 1.06 10.71
C THR A 96 25.57 2.29 10.04
N TYR A 97 24.70 3.22 9.65
CA TYR A 97 25.02 4.47 8.99
C TYR A 97 24.56 5.67 9.82
N GLY A 98 25.32 6.75 9.71
CA GLY A 98 25.16 7.93 10.56
C GLY A 98 25.95 7.80 11.87
N PRO A 99 25.61 8.58 12.90
CA PRO A 99 24.44 9.46 12.99
C PRO A 99 24.53 10.66 12.03
N TYR A 100 23.40 10.97 11.41
CA TYR A 100 23.19 12.18 10.63
C TYR A 100 22.44 13.20 11.47
N GLN A 101 22.92 14.43 11.57
CA GLN A 101 22.24 15.55 12.22
C GLN A 101 21.70 16.47 11.14
N VAL A 102 20.39 16.72 11.13
CA VAL A 102 19.73 17.56 10.12
C VAL A 102 19.22 18.83 10.78
N LYS A 103 19.76 19.98 10.38
CA LYS A 103 19.36 21.27 10.91
C LYS A 103 18.72 22.12 9.82
N ARG A 104 17.66 22.85 10.17
CA ARG A 104 17.16 23.95 9.31
C ARG A 104 18.15 25.10 9.36
N ASP A 105 18.64 25.50 8.19
CA ASP A 105 19.50 26.66 8.02
C ASP A 105 18.96 27.51 6.86
N PRO A 106 18.22 28.59 7.14
CA PRO A 106 17.71 29.48 6.10
C PRO A 106 18.79 30.07 5.20
N THR A 107 20.04 30.16 5.68
CA THR A 107 21.17 30.69 4.92
C THR A 107 21.75 29.69 3.92
N ALA A 108 21.44 28.38 4.08
CA ALA A 108 21.80 27.34 3.13
C ALA A 108 20.89 27.31 1.88
N ARG A 109 19.86 28.15 1.84
CA ARG A 109 18.93 28.19 0.72
C ARG A 109 19.64 28.75 -0.53
N PRO A 110 19.60 28.06 -1.68
CA PRO A 110 20.21 28.56 -2.89
C PRO A 110 19.60 29.91 -3.31
N PRO A 111 20.38 30.77 -3.98
CA PRO A 111 19.88 32.02 -4.52
C PRO A 111 18.76 31.75 -5.53
N TYR A 112 17.82 32.70 -5.61
CA TYR A 112 16.75 32.63 -6.59
C TYR A 112 17.33 32.84 -8.00
N ASP A 113 17.16 31.86 -8.87
CA ASP A 113 17.46 31.95 -10.29
C ASP A 113 16.16 32.20 -11.07
N PRO A 114 16.00 33.33 -11.80
CA PRO A 114 14.82 33.59 -12.62
C PRO A 114 14.74 32.71 -13.88
N GLU A 115 15.87 32.24 -14.40
CA GLU A 115 15.94 31.41 -15.61
C GLU A 115 15.64 29.94 -15.30
N ASP A 116 16.03 29.51 -14.09
CA ASP A 116 15.76 28.17 -13.57
C ASP A 116 15.15 28.23 -12.15
N PRO A 117 13.89 28.70 -12.04
CA PRO A 117 13.27 28.96 -10.76
C PRO A 117 13.04 27.68 -9.96
N TRP A 118 13.71 27.62 -8.81
CA TRP A 118 13.53 26.56 -7.84
C TRP A 118 12.07 26.45 -7.37
N PRO A 119 11.63 25.24 -6.97
CA PRO A 119 10.29 25.03 -6.47
C PRO A 119 9.95 25.97 -5.31
N SER A 120 8.80 26.63 -5.38
CA SER A 120 8.32 27.52 -4.32
C SER A 120 8.17 26.76 -3.00
N GLY A 121 8.72 27.30 -1.90
CA GLY A 121 8.60 26.72 -0.57
C GLY A 121 9.72 25.77 -0.15
N GLN A 122 10.90 25.87 -0.79
CA GLN A 122 12.14 25.23 -0.32
C GLN A 122 12.54 25.70 1.08
N ILE A 123 13.15 24.78 1.81
CA ILE A 123 13.70 25.01 3.14
C ILE A 123 15.22 24.81 3.02
N GLY A 124 16.00 25.79 3.46
CA GLY A 124 17.46 25.62 3.57
C GLY A 124 17.79 24.66 4.71
N VAL A 125 18.68 23.71 4.46
CA VAL A 125 19.05 22.65 5.40
C VAL A 125 20.56 22.39 5.37
N GLU A 126 21.08 21.99 6.52
CA GLU A 126 22.45 21.49 6.68
C GLU A 126 22.36 20.07 7.26
N VAL A 127 23.08 19.13 6.65
CA VAL A 127 23.23 17.77 7.14
C VAL A 127 24.67 17.55 7.54
N ARG A 128 24.87 17.09 8.78
CA ARG A 128 26.17 16.70 9.29
C ARG A 128 26.23 15.20 9.55
N ARG A 129 27.36 14.58 9.25
CA ARG A 129 27.70 13.22 9.67
C ARG A 129 28.97 13.29 10.52
N GLU A 130 28.90 12.79 11.74
CA GLU A 130 30.05 12.79 12.68
C GLU A 130 30.72 14.18 12.84
N GLY A 131 29.89 15.24 12.86
CA GLY A 131 30.35 16.63 12.99
C GLY A 131 30.79 17.32 11.68
N THR A 132 30.99 16.57 10.61
CA THR A 132 31.36 17.11 9.28
C THR A 132 30.12 17.42 8.46
N VAL A 133 30.06 18.59 7.81
CA VAL A 133 28.97 18.95 6.89
C VAL A 133 29.08 18.09 5.64
N VAL A 134 28.07 17.26 5.38
CA VAL A 134 27.99 16.40 4.18
C VAL A 134 27.04 16.96 3.13
N PHE A 135 26.11 17.83 3.54
CA PHE A 135 25.24 18.55 2.64
C PHE A 135 24.83 19.89 3.23
N ARG A 136 24.76 20.92 2.38
CA ARG A 136 24.21 22.23 2.71
C ARG A 136 23.54 22.78 1.45
N GLY A 137 22.26 23.09 1.55
CA GLY A 137 21.48 23.43 0.37
C GLY A 137 19.97 23.53 0.59
N GLY A 138 19.24 23.61 -0.52
CA GLY A 138 17.78 23.67 -0.55
C GLY A 138 17.15 22.28 -0.55
N TYR A 139 16.14 22.07 0.30
CA TYR A 139 15.29 20.89 0.31
C TYR A 139 13.85 21.24 -0.12
N ALA A 140 13.32 20.49 -1.08
CA ALA A 140 11.93 20.57 -1.52
C ALA A 140 11.10 19.42 -0.90
N SER A 141 10.08 19.76 -0.11
CA SER A 141 9.21 18.76 0.52
C SER A 141 8.39 17.99 -0.53
N PRO A 142 8.22 16.66 -0.37
CA PRO A 142 7.50 15.85 -1.34
C PRO A 142 6.06 16.33 -1.53
N GLY A 143 5.63 16.33 -2.79
CA GLY A 143 4.30 16.68 -3.30
C GLY A 143 3.79 18.09 -3.01
N ARG A 144 4.69 19.06 -2.92
CA ARG A 144 4.41 20.46 -3.30
C ARG A 144 4.60 20.72 -4.81
N MET A 145 4.68 19.66 -5.62
CA MET A 145 4.87 19.75 -7.06
C MET A 145 3.60 19.34 -7.79
N LEU A 146 3.01 20.28 -8.54
CA LEU A 146 2.22 19.92 -9.72
C LEU A 146 3.23 19.50 -10.80
N ASN A 147 3.14 18.26 -11.30
CA ASN A 147 3.94 17.64 -12.37
C ASN A 147 5.23 16.94 -11.90
N ASP A 148 5.07 15.68 -11.46
CA ASP A 148 6.05 14.87 -10.73
C ASP A 148 6.78 13.86 -11.64
N TYR A 149 7.64 14.35 -12.55
CA TYR A 149 8.53 13.49 -13.35
C TYR A 149 10.02 13.90 -13.31
N TRP A 150 10.37 15.04 -12.70
CA TRP A 150 11.73 15.60 -12.65
C TRP A 150 11.99 16.37 -11.33
N SER A 151 11.54 15.85 -10.20
CA SER A 151 11.61 16.56 -8.91
C SER A 151 13.06 16.69 -8.42
N ARG A 152 13.66 17.88 -8.55
CA ARG A 152 14.91 18.29 -7.90
C ARG A 152 14.67 18.36 -6.38
N GLY A 153 14.82 17.22 -5.70
CA GLY A 153 14.50 17.08 -4.27
C GLY A 153 15.49 17.81 -3.36
N LEU A 154 16.73 17.90 -3.81
CA LEU A 154 17.85 18.58 -3.15
C LEU A 154 18.64 19.40 -4.17
N VAL A 155 19.18 20.52 -3.73
CA VAL A 155 20.00 21.45 -4.51
C VAL A 155 21.08 21.98 -3.60
N TRP A 156 22.31 22.09 -4.08
CA TRP A 156 23.41 22.69 -3.32
C TRP A 156 23.17 24.19 -3.07
N GLU A 157 23.87 24.75 -2.09
CA GLU A 157 23.80 26.18 -1.76
C GLU A 157 24.21 27.10 -2.93
N ASP A 158 25.09 26.62 -3.82
CA ASP A 158 25.52 27.35 -5.02
C ASP A 158 24.50 27.29 -6.17
N GLY A 159 23.39 26.59 -5.99
CA GLY A 159 22.37 26.39 -7.01
C GLY A 159 22.67 25.25 -7.98
N THR A 160 23.73 24.47 -7.79
CA THR A 160 23.94 23.26 -8.59
C THR A 160 23.07 22.11 -8.12
N ASP A 161 22.73 21.22 -9.04
CA ASP A 161 21.92 20.05 -8.70
C ASP A 161 22.64 19.13 -7.72
N TYR A 162 21.93 18.75 -6.67
CA TYR A 162 22.35 17.63 -5.86
C TYR A 162 21.97 16.35 -6.59
N ASP A 163 22.95 15.77 -7.28
CA ASP A 163 22.83 14.41 -7.78
C ASP A 163 23.03 13.44 -6.62
N ASP A 164 21.92 13.18 -5.89
CA ASP A 164 21.87 12.08 -4.93
C ASP A 164 21.88 10.80 -5.76
N TRP A 165 23.09 10.27 -5.97
CA TRP A 165 23.40 8.94 -6.50
C TRP A 165 22.14 8.22 -6.98
N THR A 166 21.82 8.37 -8.28
CA THR A 166 20.77 7.57 -8.92
C THR A 166 20.93 6.13 -8.44
N PRO A 167 19.86 5.42 -8.02
CA PRO A 167 19.95 3.97 -7.90
C PRO A 167 20.34 3.48 -9.28
N GLY A 168 21.63 3.19 -9.47
CA GLY A 168 22.11 2.52 -10.66
C GLY A 168 21.30 1.24 -10.81
N ILE A 169 21.18 0.77 -12.04
CA ILE A 169 20.71 -0.59 -12.23
C ILE A 169 21.82 -1.48 -11.67
N TYR A 170 21.59 -2.00 -10.47
CA TYR A 170 22.50 -2.93 -9.82
C TYR A 170 22.00 -4.36 -10.06
N ALA A 171 22.89 -5.23 -10.50
CA ALA A 171 22.64 -6.66 -10.57
C ALA A 171 23.48 -7.34 -9.50
N THR A 172 22.85 -8.17 -8.67
CA THR A 172 23.57 -9.09 -7.79
C THR A 172 23.88 -10.35 -8.58
N THR A 173 25.16 -10.68 -8.72
CA THR A 173 25.60 -11.93 -9.36
C THR A 173 25.29 -13.13 -8.47
N SER A 174 25.38 -14.36 -9.01
CA SER A 174 25.22 -15.59 -8.23
C SER A 174 26.27 -15.77 -7.13
N THR A 175 27.37 -15.01 -7.17
CA THR A 175 28.43 -15.00 -6.15
C THR A 175 28.22 -13.93 -5.09
N GLY A 176 27.15 -13.12 -5.18
CA GLY A 176 26.83 -12.06 -4.23
C GLY A 176 27.49 -10.71 -4.52
N GLU A 177 28.20 -10.58 -5.65
CA GLU A 177 28.82 -9.33 -6.08
C GLU A 177 27.76 -8.38 -6.65
N ILE A 178 27.81 -7.10 -6.25
CA ILE A 178 26.93 -6.06 -6.76
C ILE A 178 27.63 -5.35 -7.92
N VAL A 179 27.10 -5.51 -9.13
CA VAL A 179 27.61 -4.86 -10.34
C VAL A 179 26.63 -3.76 -10.77
N GLY A 180 27.10 -2.51 -10.79
CA GLY A 180 26.36 -1.38 -11.35
C GLY A 180 26.71 -1.13 -12.82
N VAL A 181 25.82 -0.43 -13.54
CA VAL A 181 26.03 -0.06 -14.96
C VAL A 181 27.29 0.79 -15.19
N THR A 182 27.78 1.51 -14.17
CA THR A 182 28.93 2.43 -14.29
C THR A 182 30.17 2.02 -13.49
N THR A 183 30.04 1.23 -12.43
CA THR A 183 31.17 0.77 -11.58
C THR A 183 30.77 -0.44 -10.73
N SER A 184 31.75 -1.26 -10.32
CA SER A 184 31.61 -2.15 -9.16
C SER A 184 31.42 -1.27 -7.91
N ALA A 185 30.23 -1.27 -7.34
CA ALA A 185 29.97 -0.51 -6.12
C ALA A 185 30.31 -1.37 -4.91
N ASP A 186 31.00 -0.81 -3.93
CA ASP A 186 31.21 -1.49 -2.65
C ASP A 186 29.84 -1.71 -1.99
N TYR A 187 29.59 -2.94 -1.54
CA TYR A 187 28.33 -3.35 -0.92
C TYR A 187 27.90 -2.40 0.21
N HIS A 188 28.86 -1.89 0.98
CA HIS A 188 28.64 -0.91 2.05
C HIS A 188 28.12 0.43 1.55
N THR A 189 28.49 0.86 0.34
CA THR A 189 28.04 2.15 -0.22
C THR A 189 26.64 2.06 -0.81
N VAL A 190 26.24 0.87 -1.25
CA VAL A 190 24.97 0.65 -1.96
C VAL A 190 23.75 0.80 -1.05
N HIS A 191 23.87 0.39 0.21
CA HIS A 191 22.78 0.47 1.18
C HIS A 191 22.84 1.74 2.04
N GLN A 192 23.78 2.65 1.79
CA GLN A 192 23.81 3.94 2.48
C GLN A 192 22.50 4.72 2.20
N PRO A 193 21.89 5.35 3.21
CA PRO A 193 20.65 6.09 2.97
C PRO A 193 20.94 7.36 2.19
N GLN A 194 20.12 7.62 1.18
CA GLN A 194 20.07 8.89 0.46
C GLN A 194 19.84 10.06 1.44
N LEU A 195 20.56 11.16 1.23
CA LEU A 195 20.45 12.33 2.11
C LEU A 195 19.04 12.94 2.06
N TYR A 196 18.37 12.81 0.91
CA TYR A 196 16.97 13.21 0.79
C TYR A 196 16.07 12.46 1.80
N ASN A 197 16.25 11.14 1.96
CA ASN A 197 15.48 10.34 2.91
C ASN A 197 15.79 10.73 4.36
N VAL A 198 17.06 11.01 4.65
CA VAL A 198 17.52 11.47 5.98
C VAL A 198 16.87 12.82 6.34
N ILE A 199 16.89 13.80 5.42
CA ILE A 199 16.26 15.10 5.62
C ILE A 199 14.75 14.95 5.77
N GLN A 200 14.12 14.15 4.92
CA GLN A 200 12.67 13.91 4.96
C GLN A 200 12.22 13.32 6.30
N LEU A 201 12.99 12.39 6.86
CA LEU A 201 12.71 11.77 8.15
C LEU A 201 12.65 12.78 9.31
N VAL A 202 13.51 13.81 9.29
CA VAL A 202 13.53 14.88 10.29
C VAL A 202 12.46 15.94 10.01
N MET A 203 12.23 16.27 8.74
CA MET A 203 11.27 17.31 8.34
C MET A 203 9.80 16.87 8.40
N GLY A 204 9.54 15.57 8.51
CA GLY A 204 8.20 15.00 8.51
C GLY A 204 7.99 14.14 7.26
N PRO A 205 8.16 12.80 7.36
CA PRO A 205 8.04 11.94 6.20
C PRO A 205 6.59 11.77 5.74
N ARG A 206 6.42 11.51 4.44
CA ARG A 206 5.14 11.04 3.92
C ARG A 206 5.02 9.57 4.24
N LEU A 207 4.06 9.26 5.10
CA LEU A 207 3.75 7.88 5.42
C LEU A 207 2.82 7.30 4.37
N SER A 208 2.98 6.03 4.10
CA SER A 208 2.05 5.23 3.32
C SER A 208 1.53 4.07 4.14
N GLN A 209 0.37 3.56 3.76
CA GLN A 209 -0.24 2.37 4.33
C GLN A 209 -0.47 1.32 3.24
N ARG A 210 -0.65 0.06 3.65
CA ARG A 210 -1.05 -1.00 2.71
C ARG A 210 -2.55 -0.94 2.46
N GLY A 211 -2.92 -0.98 1.18
CA GLY A 211 -4.30 -0.85 0.74
C GLY A 211 -4.87 0.55 0.94
N SER A 212 -6.16 0.71 0.69
CA SER A 212 -6.92 1.94 0.90
C SER A 212 -8.29 1.60 1.48
N TRP A 213 -8.82 2.51 2.31
CA TRP A 213 -10.20 2.40 2.80
C TRP A 213 -11.21 2.32 1.65
N THR A 214 -10.96 3.05 0.55
CA THR A 214 -11.84 3.04 -0.62
C THR A 214 -11.93 1.67 -1.27
N ASP A 215 -10.80 0.97 -1.36
CA ASP A 215 -10.74 -0.35 -1.99
C ASP A 215 -11.39 -1.40 -1.09
N TYR A 216 -11.16 -1.31 0.21
CA TYR A 216 -11.84 -2.15 1.20
C TYR A 216 -13.36 -1.96 1.16
N VAL A 217 -13.87 -0.72 1.14
CA VAL A 217 -15.31 -0.43 1.06
C VAL A 217 -15.94 -1.00 -0.22
N LYS A 218 -15.26 -0.88 -1.37
CA LYS A 218 -15.72 -1.48 -2.63
C LYS A 218 -15.80 -3.01 -2.55
N ALA A 219 -14.77 -3.66 -2.00
CA ALA A 219 -14.76 -5.11 -1.83
C ALA A 219 -15.86 -5.58 -0.87
N THR A 220 -16.08 -4.85 0.23
CA THR A 220 -17.17 -5.13 1.19
C THR A 220 -18.55 -4.92 0.58
N ALA A 221 -18.74 -3.89 -0.24
CA ALA A 221 -20.00 -3.70 -0.97
C ALA A 221 -20.29 -4.88 -1.92
N LEU A 222 -19.27 -5.38 -2.63
CA LEU A 222 -19.38 -6.59 -3.46
C LEU A 222 -19.67 -7.84 -2.62
N ALA A 223 -19.07 -7.97 -1.45
CA ALA A 223 -19.33 -9.07 -0.53
C ALA A 223 -20.78 -9.07 -0.04
N LEU A 224 -21.30 -7.91 0.36
CA LEU A 224 -22.70 -7.74 0.77
C LEU A 224 -23.66 -8.02 -0.38
N PHE A 225 -23.35 -7.55 -1.59
CA PHE A 225 -24.11 -7.89 -2.79
C PHE A 225 -24.15 -9.40 -3.03
N THR A 226 -23.01 -10.09 -2.87
CA THR A 226 -22.92 -11.54 -3.04
C THR A 226 -23.73 -12.27 -1.96
N VAL A 227 -23.69 -11.81 -0.70
CA VAL A 227 -24.55 -12.34 0.38
C VAL A 227 -26.02 -12.22 0.01
N LEU A 228 -26.45 -11.04 -0.45
CA LEU A 228 -27.84 -10.80 -0.89
C LEU A 228 -28.21 -11.72 -2.06
N TYR A 229 -27.33 -11.86 -3.05
CA TYR A 229 -27.55 -12.77 -4.18
C TYR A 229 -27.75 -14.23 -3.73
N VAL A 230 -26.92 -14.71 -2.79
CA VAL A 230 -27.04 -16.08 -2.25
C VAL A 230 -28.35 -16.26 -1.48
N LEU A 231 -28.74 -15.29 -0.65
CA LEU A 231 -29.97 -15.34 0.14
C LEU A 231 -31.23 -15.29 -0.74
N PHE A 232 -31.24 -14.44 -1.76
CA PHE A 232 -32.40 -14.17 -2.59
C PHE A 232 -32.43 -14.94 -3.92
N TYR A 233 -31.49 -15.86 -4.16
CA TYR A 233 -31.33 -16.54 -5.44
C TYR A 233 -32.61 -17.20 -5.97
N LYS A 234 -33.39 -17.85 -5.09
CA LYS A 234 -34.65 -18.51 -5.48
C LYS A 234 -35.68 -17.48 -5.97
N GLN A 235 -35.77 -16.35 -5.26
CA GLN A 235 -36.67 -15.25 -5.63
C GLN A 235 -36.22 -14.57 -6.92
N LEU A 236 -34.92 -14.42 -7.14
CA LEU A 236 -34.36 -13.86 -8.38
C LEU A 236 -34.63 -14.78 -9.59
N LEU A 237 -34.46 -16.09 -9.43
CA LEU A 237 -34.84 -17.04 -10.47
C LEU A 237 -36.34 -16.98 -10.77
N GLN A 238 -37.17 -16.90 -9.74
CA GLN A 238 -38.62 -16.83 -9.92
C GLN A 238 -39.06 -15.50 -10.56
N ALA A 239 -38.47 -14.37 -10.15
CA ALA A 239 -38.69 -13.07 -10.79
C ALA A 239 -38.28 -13.08 -12.27
N ARG A 240 -37.15 -13.72 -12.60
CA ARG A 240 -36.72 -13.91 -13.99
C ARG A 240 -37.73 -14.73 -14.79
N MET A 241 -38.32 -15.77 -14.20
CA MET A 241 -39.35 -16.59 -14.85
C MET A 241 -40.66 -15.81 -15.05
N ASN A 242 -41.11 -15.05 -14.04
CA ASN A 242 -42.26 -14.15 -14.14
C ASN A 242 -42.11 -13.10 -15.24
N TRP A 243 -40.88 -12.66 -15.52
CA TRP A 243 -40.61 -11.74 -16.61
C TRP A 243 -40.69 -12.41 -17.99
N LEU A 244 -40.27 -13.66 -18.09
CA LEU A 244 -40.17 -14.38 -19.36
C LEU A 244 -41.47 -15.10 -19.76
N VAL A 245 -42.32 -15.46 -18.79
CA VAL A 245 -43.49 -16.32 -19.01
C VAL A 245 -44.72 -15.73 -18.34
N LYS A 246 -45.85 -15.72 -19.05
CA LYS A 246 -47.13 -15.11 -18.62
C LYS A 246 -47.71 -15.74 -17.34
N ASP A 247 -47.43 -17.03 -17.08
CA ASP A 247 -47.80 -17.78 -15.87
C ASP A 247 -46.57 -18.17 -15.03
N GLY A 248 -45.63 -17.24 -14.82
CA GLY A 248 -44.35 -17.52 -14.17
C GLY A 248 -44.44 -18.03 -12.72
N GLU A 249 -45.53 -17.76 -11.99
CA GLU A 249 -45.68 -18.23 -10.61
C GLU A 249 -45.77 -19.77 -10.50
N GLN A 250 -46.21 -20.45 -11.57
CA GLN A 250 -46.27 -21.91 -11.65
C GLN A 250 -45.07 -22.52 -12.40
N ALA A 251 -44.17 -21.69 -12.95
CA ALA A 251 -43.05 -22.15 -13.74
C ALA A 251 -41.86 -22.56 -12.85
N GLN A 252 -41.54 -23.86 -12.83
CA GLN A 252 -40.38 -24.38 -12.10
C GLN A 252 -39.08 -24.09 -12.88
N PRO A 253 -38.03 -23.54 -12.24
CA PRO A 253 -36.75 -23.32 -12.91
C PRO A 253 -36.12 -24.65 -13.33
N SER A 254 -35.48 -24.67 -14.50
CA SER A 254 -34.78 -25.85 -15.01
C SER A 254 -33.52 -26.16 -14.19
N ASP A 255 -33.12 -27.43 -14.11
CA ASP A 255 -31.92 -27.86 -13.37
C ASP A 255 -30.65 -27.17 -13.86
N ILE A 256 -30.55 -26.87 -15.16
CA ILE A 256 -29.45 -26.11 -15.75
C ILE A 256 -29.41 -24.69 -15.20
N SER A 257 -30.56 -24.02 -15.05
CA SER A 257 -30.62 -22.66 -14.51
C SER A 257 -30.24 -22.60 -13.04
N VAL A 258 -30.61 -23.63 -12.27
CA VAL A 258 -30.20 -23.79 -10.87
C VAL A 258 -28.70 -24.05 -10.78
N ALA A 259 -28.16 -24.98 -11.57
CA ALA A 259 -26.73 -25.27 -11.62
C ALA A 259 -25.90 -24.03 -12.00
N ALA A 260 -26.34 -23.28 -13.01
CA ALA A 260 -25.68 -22.04 -13.42
C ALA A 260 -25.68 -20.98 -12.30
N ALA A 261 -26.77 -20.85 -11.56
CA ALA A 261 -26.84 -19.92 -10.43
C ALA A 261 -25.89 -20.33 -9.29
N LEU A 262 -25.79 -21.62 -8.97
CA LEU A 262 -24.85 -22.13 -7.97
C LEU A 262 -23.39 -21.88 -8.38
N VAL A 263 -23.04 -22.16 -9.64
CA VAL A 263 -21.72 -21.82 -10.19
C VAL A 263 -21.47 -20.31 -10.13
N GLY A 264 -22.48 -19.50 -10.46
CA GLY A 264 -22.42 -18.05 -10.35
C GLY A 264 -22.12 -17.57 -8.93
N MET A 265 -22.74 -18.18 -7.90
CA MET A 265 -22.43 -17.87 -6.49
C MET A 265 -20.97 -18.18 -6.15
N LEU A 266 -20.45 -19.33 -6.60
CA LEU A 266 -19.05 -19.70 -6.37
C LEU A 266 -18.10 -18.68 -7.00
N LEU A 267 -18.34 -18.33 -8.26
CA LEU A 267 -17.52 -17.37 -9.00
C LEU A 267 -17.56 -15.97 -8.36
N LEU A 268 -18.75 -15.49 -7.96
CA LEU A 268 -18.89 -14.21 -7.25
C LEU A 268 -18.16 -14.21 -5.90
N THR A 269 -18.23 -15.32 -5.17
CA THR A 269 -17.51 -15.49 -3.90
C THR A 269 -15.99 -15.43 -4.13
N GLY A 270 -15.49 -16.13 -5.15
CA GLY A 270 -14.07 -16.08 -5.56
C GLY A 270 -13.64 -14.68 -6.02
N ALA A 271 -14.46 -14.00 -6.82
CA ALA A 271 -14.19 -12.62 -7.26
C ALA A 271 -14.16 -11.64 -6.08
N THR A 272 -15.01 -11.84 -5.08
CA THR A 272 -15.02 -11.04 -3.85
C THR A 272 -13.71 -11.24 -3.06
N LEU A 273 -13.27 -12.49 -2.88
CA LEU A 273 -12.00 -12.80 -2.24
C LEU A 273 -10.83 -12.13 -2.97
N PHE A 274 -10.80 -12.25 -4.30
CA PHE A 274 -9.76 -11.62 -5.12
C PHE A 274 -9.77 -10.08 -4.97
N SER A 275 -10.95 -9.47 -4.90
CA SER A 275 -11.11 -8.03 -4.69
C SER A 275 -10.57 -7.56 -3.33
N TYR A 276 -10.62 -8.40 -2.30
CA TYR A 276 -9.99 -8.11 -1.01
C TYR A 276 -8.47 -8.29 -1.02
N LEU A 277 -7.94 -9.21 -1.83
CA LEU A 277 -6.50 -9.50 -1.89
C LEU A 277 -5.71 -8.48 -2.70
N LEU A 278 -6.25 -8.03 -3.84
CA LEU A 278 -5.56 -7.11 -4.75
C LEU A 278 -5.05 -5.82 -4.09
N PRO A 279 -5.81 -5.14 -3.21
CA PRO A 279 -5.35 -3.89 -2.60
C PRO A 279 -4.21 -4.11 -1.59
N LEU A 280 -4.02 -5.31 -1.04
CA LEU A 280 -2.99 -5.60 -0.04
C LEU A 280 -1.56 -5.44 -0.58
N THR A 281 -1.40 -5.52 -1.90
CA THR A 281 -0.11 -5.33 -2.57
C THR A 281 0.17 -3.86 -2.90
N LYS A 282 -0.84 -3.00 -2.79
CA LYS A 282 -0.73 -1.57 -3.09
C LYS A 282 -0.29 -0.80 -1.85
N LEU A 283 0.62 0.14 -2.05
CA LEU A 283 0.99 1.15 -1.06
C LEU A 283 0.29 2.45 -1.42
N THR A 284 -0.48 3.00 -0.50
CA THR A 284 -1.19 4.26 -0.70
C THR A 284 -0.70 5.30 0.29
N PRO A 285 -0.51 6.56 -0.15
CA PRO A 285 -0.09 7.63 0.76
C PRO A 285 -1.18 7.90 1.80
N VAL A 286 -0.75 8.18 3.03
CA VAL A 286 -1.61 8.70 4.09
C VAL A 286 -1.64 10.22 3.94
N TRP A 287 -2.83 10.78 3.75
CA TRP A 287 -3.06 12.22 3.64
C TRP A 287 -3.49 12.81 4.96
#